data_AF-A0A7W8A647-F1
#
_entry.id   AF-A0A7W8A647-F1
#
_cell.length_a   1.000
_cell.length_b   1.000
_cell.length_c   1.000
_cell.angle_alpha   90.00
_cell.angle_beta   90.00
_cell.angle_gamma   90.00
#
_symmetry.space_group_name_H-M   'P 1'
#
loop_
_entity.id
_entity.type
_entity.pdbx_description
1 polymer ?
#
loop_
_entity_poly.entity_id
_entity_poly.type
_entity_poly.pdbx_seq_one_letter_code
_entity_poly.pdbx_strand_id
1 'polypeptide(L)'
;MIAAERYERAALLGVAIAEETRRLLRLHLRPAEVAADGTVGVEVPYPDAAVVRAVLDVAAECFGEEGDGEEAREAALSTLLQLADLRLGR
;
A
#
# COMPACT_ATOMS: atom_id res chain seq x y z
N MET A 1 -8.61 -6.53 -30.69
CA MET A 1 -9.07 -7.41 -29.58
C MET A 1 -7.98 -7.64 -28.53
N ILE A 2 -6.74 -7.96 -28.90
CA ILE A 2 -5.64 -8.31 -27.96
C ILE A 2 -5.34 -7.23 -26.91
N ALA A 3 -5.45 -5.95 -27.25
CA ALA A 3 -5.16 -4.87 -26.30
C ALA A 3 -6.20 -4.77 -25.17
N ALA A 4 -7.50 -4.86 -25.49
CA ALA A 4 -8.58 -4.75 -24.50
C ALA A 4 -8.53 -5.90 -23.48
N GLU A 5 -8.39 -7.14 -23.97
CA GLU A 5 -8.24 -8.33 -23.12
C GLU A 5 -6.99 -8.26 -22.23
N ARG A 6 -5.90 -7.68 -22.75
CA ARG A 6 -4.67 -7.46 -21.96
C ARG A 6 -4.87 -6.43 -20.85
N TYR A 7 -5.56 -5.32 -21.14
CA TYR A 7 -5.86 -4.30 -20.13
C TYR A 7 -6.86 -4.81 -19.08
N GLU A 8 -7.84 -5.62 -19.48
CA GLU A 8 -8.78 -6.27 -18.58
C GLU A 8 -8.07 -7.21 -17.60
N ARG A 9 -7.16 -8.06 -18.11
CA ARG A 9 -6.32 -8.92 -17.26
C ARG A 9 -5.43 -8.12 -16.30
N ALA A 10 -4.85 -7.01 -16.76
CA ALA A 10 -4.05 -6.13 -15.92
C ALA A 10 -4.88 -5.47 -14.81
N ALA A 11 -6.11 -5.04 -15.11
CA ALA A 11 -7.03 -4.48 -14.13
C ALA A 11 -7.43 -5.53 -13.07
N LEU A 12 -7.76 -6.75 -13.49
CA LEU A 12 -8.07 -7.86 -12.57
C LEU A 12 -6.89 -8.18 -11.65
N LEU A 13 -5.67 -8.20 -12.19
CA LEU A 13 -4.46 -8.39 -11.40
C LEU A 13 -4.27 -7.26 -10.39
N GLY A 14 -4.48 -6.01 -10.80
CA GLY A 14 -4.43 -4.84 -9.92
C GLY A 14 -5.39 -4.95 -8.73
N VAL A 15 -6.64 -5.37 -8.99
CA VAL A 15 -7.64 -5.62 -7.94
C VAL A 15 -7.19 -6.73 -6.99
N ALA A 16 -6.67 -7.84 -7.52
CA ALA A 16 -6.18 -8.94 -6.68
C ALA A 16 -5.01 -8.52 -5.78
N ILE A 17 -4.07 -7.73 -6.30
CA ILE A 17 -2.96 -7.17 -5.52
C ILE A 17 -3.48 -6.21 -4.44
N ALA A 18 -4.48 -5.38 -4.75
CA ALA A 18 -5.06 -4.46 -3.78
C ALA A 18 -5.75 -5.21 -2.63
N GLU A 19 -6.54 -6.25 -2.92
CA GLU A 19 -7.18 -7.07 -1.89
C GLU A 19 -6.17 -7.85 -1.05
N GLU A 20 -5.10 -8.38 -1.65
CA GLU A 20 -4.05 -9.06 -0.91
C GLU A 20 -3.27 -8.09 -0.01
N THR A 21 -2.97 -6.89 -0.50
CA THR A 21 -2.35 -5.82 0.30
C THR A 21 -3.24 -5.45 1.49
N ARG A 22 -4.55 -5.29 1.27
CA ARG A 22 -5.53 -5.06 2.33
C ARG A 22 -5.55 -6.21 3.35
N ARG A 23 -5.46 -7.46 2.90
CA ARG A 23 -5.41 -8.65 3.77
C ARG A 23 -4.14 -8.63 4.64
N LEU A 24 -2.97 -8.41 4.04
CA LEU A 24 -1.69 -8.30 4.74
C LEU A 24 -1.70 -7.15 5.75
N LEU A 25 -2.16 -5.98 5.34
CA LEU A 25 -2.33 -4.83 6.21
C LEU A 25 -3.25 -5.19 7.39
N ARG A 26 -4.41 -5.82 7.18
CA ARG A 26 -5.28 -6.24 8.30
C ARG A 26 -4.68 -7.27 9.23
N LEU A 27 -3.82 -8.16 8.73
CA LEU A 27 -3.14 -9.17 9.56
C LEU A 27 -2.11 -8.54 10.48
N HIS A 28 -1.42 -7.51 9.99
CA HIS A 28 -0.23 -6.93 10.64
C HIS A 28 -0.46 -5.54 11.25
N LEU A 29 -1.54 -4.84 10.88
CA LEU A 29 -2.05 -3.61 11.54
C LEU A 29 -2.56 -3.95 12.93
N ARG A 30 -1.63 -4.26 13.83
CA ARG A 30 -1.80 -4.08 15.25
C ARG A 30 -1.21 -2.71 15.57
N PRO A 31 -1.84 -1.89 16.42
CA PRO A 31 -1.20 -0.68 16.89
C PRO A 31 0.14 -1.08 17.53
N ALA A 32 1.26 -0.84 16.85
CA ALA A 32 2.52 -0.71 17.54
C ALA A 32 2.54 0.68 18.20
N GLU A 33 3.47 0.90 19.12
CA GLU A 33 3.55 2.12 19.92
C GLU A 33 3.25 3.37 19.08
N VAL A 34 2.27 4.16 19.53
CA VAL A 34 2.00 5.47 18.94
C VAL A 34 3.16 6.35 19.33
N ALA A 35 3.95 6.78 18.34
CA ALA A 35 5.04 7.70 18.56
C ALA A 35 4.52 9.05 19.09
N ALA A 36 5.40 9.85 19.69
CA ALA A 36 5.03 11.11 20.34
C ALA A 36 4.42 12.16 19.38
N ASP A 37 4.66 11.99 18.08
CA ASP A 37 4.11 12.80 16.98
C ASP A 37 2.75 12.28 16.47
N GLY A 38 2.23 11.20 17.05
CA GLY A 38 0.97 10.57 16.62
C GLY A 38 1.14 9.53 15.51
N THR A 39 2.37 9.26 15.06
CA THR A 39 2.64 8.25 14.04
C THR A 39 2.40 6.85 14.60
N VAL A 40 1.65 6.02 13.87
CA VAL A 40 1.41 4.62 14.22
C VAL A 40 2.39 3.75 13.44
N GLY A 41 3.36 3.17 14.15
CA GLY A 41 4.23 2.15 13.59
C GLY A 41 3.45 0.86 13.31
N VAL A 42 3.74 0.21 12.19
CA VAL A 42 3.19 -1.11 11.87
C VAL A 42 4.35 -2.04 11.58
N GLU A 43 4.58 -3.00 12.47
CA GLU A 43 5.57 -4.05 12.22
C GLU A 43 4.97 -5.13 11.33
N VAL A 44 5.48 -5.23 10.10
CA VAL A 44 5.16 -6.31 9.19
C VAL A 44 6.33 -7.31 9.20
N PRO A 45 6.13 -8.59 9.55
CA PRO A 45 7.19 -9.59 9.54
C PRO A 45 7.55 -10.03 8.11
N TYR A 46 8.77 -10.53 7.92
CA TYR A 46 9.16 -11.24 6.69
C TYR A 46 8.36 -12.55 6.56
N PRO A 47 7.88 -12.93 5.35
CA PRO A 47 8.14 -12.31 4.04
C PRO A 47 7.19 -11.17 3.64
N ASP A 48 6.12 -10.96 4.41
CA ASP A 48 5.03 -10.06 4.03
C ASP A 48 5.51 -8.61 3.88
N ALA A 49 6.50 -8.18 4.66
CA ALA A 49 7.12 -6.87 4.54
C ALA A 49 7.73 -6.60 3.14
N ALA A 50 8.32 -7.62 2.52
CA ALA A 50 8.91 -7.48 1.19
C ALA A 50 7.83 -7.28 0.12
N VAL A 51 6.69 -7.96 0.28
CA VAL A 51 5.54 -7.84 -0.62
C VAL A 51 4.92 -6.46 -0.49
N VAL A 52 4.63 -6.02 0.74
CA VAL A 52 4.06 -4.68 1.00
C VAL A 52 4.98 -3.59 0.45
N ARG A 53 6.29 -3.69 0.68
CA ARG A 53 7.26 -2.71 0.17
C ARG A 53 7.24 -2.64 -1.36
N ALA A 54 7.27 -3.79 -2.04
CA ALA A 54 7.24 -3.82 -3.50
C ALA A 54 5.93 -3.24 -4.08
N VAL A 55 4.80 -3.44 -3.41
CA VAL A 55 3.53 -2.83 -3.81
C VAL A 55 3.56 -1.32 -3.63
N LEU A 56 4.10 -0.83 -2.51
CA LEU A 56 4.23 0.61 -2.25
C LEU A 56 5.19 1.29 -3.22
N ASP A 57 6.30 0.64 -3.60
CA ASP A 57 7.22 1.15 -4.62
C ASP A 57 6.50 1.36 -5.96
N VAL A 58 5.74 0.35 -6.42
CA VAL A 58 4.97 0.45 -7.67
C VAL A 58 3.84 1.49 -7.56
N ALA A 59 3.19 1.59 -6.40
CA ALA A 59 2.16 2.58 -6.16
C ALA A 59 2.73 4.01 -6.21
N ALA A 60 3.90 4.24 -5.59
CA ALA A 60 4.60 5.52 -5.65
C ALA A 60 4.93 5.93 -7.09
N GLU A 61 5.45 5.00 -7.90
CA GLU A 61 5.69 5.24 -9.33
C GLU A 61 4.40 5.58 -10.10
N CYS A 62 3.30 4.88 -9.78
CA CYS A 62 2.01 5.07 -10.44
C CYS A 62 1.33 6.40 -10.07
N PHE A 63 1.48 6.84 -8.82
CA PHE A 63 0.93 8.12 -8.35
C PHE A 63 1.86 9.30 -8.64
N GLY A 64 3.13 9.03 -8.97
CA GLY A 64 4.14 10.06 -9.20
C GLY A 64 4.59 10.73 -7.90
N GLU A 65 4.65 9.98 -6.81
CA GLU A 65 5.11 10.49 -5.51
C GLU A 65 6.60 10.83 -5.57
N GLU A 66 6.96 11.96 -4.96
CA GLU A 66 8.33 12.46 -4.86
C GLU A 66 8.87 12.26 -3.44
N GLY A 67 10.18 12.09 -3.29
CA GLY A 67 10.84 11.88 -2.00
C GLY A 67 11.92 10.80 -2.07
N ASP A 68 12.57 10.52 -0.95
CA ASP A 68 13.37 9.31 -0.85
C ASP A 68 12.47 8.05 -0.89
N GLY A 69 13.10 6.87 -0.98
CA GLY A 69 12.35 5.63 -1.15
C GLY A 69 11.37 5.32 -0.01
N GLU A 70 11.54 5.87 1.19
CA GLU A 70 10.60 5.66 2.30
C GLU A 70 9.51 6.74 2.30
N GLU A 71 9.87 8.00 2.09
CA GLU A 71 8.93 9.12 1.96
C GLU A 71 7.90 8.87 0.85
N ALA A 72 8.36 8.38 -0.31
CA ALA A 72 7.48 8.07 -1.44
C ALA A 72 6.51 6.90 -1.13
N ARG A 73 6.95 5.92 -0.33
CA ARG A 73 6.08 4.80 0.10
C ARG A 73 5.04 5.25 1.12
N GLU A 74 5.41 6.15 2.04
CA GLU A 74 4.48 6.71 3.01
C GLU A 74 3.38 7.54 2.31
N ALA A 75 3.78 8.37 1.34
CA ALA A 75 2.85 9.12 0.49
C ALA A 75 1.92 8.19 -0.29
N ALA A 76 2.46 7.15 -0.93
CA ALA A 76 1.67 6.14 -1.64
C ALA A 76 0.71 5.39 -0.72
N LEU A 77 1.13 5.03 0.50
CA LEU A 77 0.28 4.39 1.50
C LEU A 77 -0.87 5.31 1.93
N SER A 78 -0.60 6.60 2.18
CA SER A 78 -1.63 7.58 2.49
C SER A 78 -2.68 7.68 1.39
N THR A 79 -2.24 7.75 0.13
CA THR A 79 -3.13 7.76 -1.05
C THR A 79 -3.97 6.48 -1.13
N LEU A 80 -3.38 5.30 -0.92
CA LEU A 80 -4.11 4.03 -0.91
C LEU A 80 -5.15 3.95 0.22
N LEU A 81 -4.82 4.44 1.42
CA LEU A 81 -5.73 4.45 2.56
C LEU A 81 -6.93 5.38 2.33
N GLN A 82 -6.69 6.54 1.71
CA GLN A 82 -7.76 7.45 1.28
C GLN A 82 -8.69 6.79 0.24
N LEU A 83 -8.14 6.12 -0.77
CA LEU A 83 -8.92 5.40 -1.77
C LEU A 83 -9.74 4.23 -1.19
N ALA A 84 -9.26 3.63 -0.10
CA ALA A 84 -9.93 2.53 0.58
C ALA A 84 -11.01 2.98 1.60
N ASP A 85 -11.27 4.29 1.72
CA ASP A 85 -12.07 4.90 2.78
C ASP A 85 -11.58 4.55 4.21
N LEU A 86 -10.33 4.13 4.34
CA LEU A 86 -9.69 3.84 5.61
C LEU A 86 -8.91 5.08 6.04
N ARG A 87 -9.54 5.98 6.79
CA ARG A 87 -8.80 7.11 7.37
C ARG A 87 -7.87 6.59 8.46
N LEU A 88 -6.58 6.93 8.38
CA LEU A 88 -5.72 7.00 9.57
C LEU A 88 -6.37 8.02 10.50
N GLY A 89 -6.85 7.54 11.65
CA GLY A 89 -7.65 8.34 12.58
C GLY A 89 -6.93 9.62 12.98
N ARG A 90 -7.69 10.72 13.07
CA ARG A 90 -7.33 11.88 13.88
C ARG A 90 -7.65 11.61 15.34
#